data_AF-A0AAW0PL17-F1
#
_entry.id   AF-A0AAW0PL17-F1
#
_cell.length_a   1.000
_cell.length_b   1.000
_cell.length_c   1.000
_cell.angle_alpha   90.00
_cell.angle_beta   90.00
_cell.angle_gamma   90.00
#
_symmetry.space_group_name_H-M   'P 1'
#
loop_
_entity.id
_entity.type
_entity.pdbx_description
1 polymer ?
#
loop_
_entity_poly.entity_id
_entity_poly.type
_entity_poly.pdbx_seq_one_letter_code
_entity_poly.pdbx_strand_id
1 'polypeptide(L)' 'MVSYCPICGKPVYFGERKRSLGRDYHQLCLKCHKCNRQLNAGQHAEHDEKPYCSHCYVKMFGPRGNR' A
#
# COMPACT_ATOMS: atom_id res chain seq x y z
N MET A 1 -5.53 6.86 20.36
CA MET A 1 -5.86 7.15 18.96
C MET A 1 -5.54 5.91 18.16
N VAL A 2 -6.55 5.16 17.74
CA VAL A 2 -6.37 3.92 16.97
C VAL A 2 -6.57 4.25 15.50
N SER A 3 -5.62 3.86 14.65
CA SER A 3 -5.76 4.00 13.20
C SER A 3 -6.31 2.69 12.64
N TYR A 4 -7.05 2.74 11.54
CA TYR A 4 -7.64 1.55 10.92
C TYR A 4 -6.91 1.22 9.62
N CYS A 5 -6.60 -0.05 9.40
CA CYS A 5 -5.95 -0.46 8.17
C CYS A 5 -6.97 -0.49 7.03
N PRO A 6 -6.73 0.21 5.90
CA PRO A 6 -7.67 0.22 4.78
C PRO A 6 -7.74 -1.12 4.03
N ILE A 7 -6.85 -2.07 4.33
CA ILE A 7 -6.80 -3.39 3.67
C ILE A 7 -7.69 -4.42 4.34
N CYS A 8 -7.72 -4.42 5.67
CA CYS A 8 -8.43 -5.43 6.45
C CYS A 8 -9.51 -4.83 7.36
N GLY A 9 -9.62 -3.50 7.44
CA GLY A 9 -10.57 -2.80 8.30
C GLY A 9 -10.29 -2.93 9.81
N LYS A 10 -9.19 -3.59 10.19
CA LYS A 10 -8.85 -3.83 11.60
C LYS A 10 -8.06 -2.67 12.21
N PRO A 11 -8.17 -2.47 13.53
CA PRO A 11 -7.34 -1.50 14.25
C PRO A 11 -5.86 -1.84 14.10
N VAL A 12 -5.05 -0.82 13.83
CA VAL A 12 -3.60 -0.87 13.76
C VAL A 12 -3.06 -0.28 15.06
N TYR A 13 -2.40 -1.13 15.83
CA TYR A 13 -1.75 -0.73 17.07
C TYR A 13 -0.34 -0.19 16.79
N PHE A 14 0.19 0.55 17.75
CA PHE A 14 1.47 1.24 17.63
C PHE A 14 2.66 0.30 17.34
N GLY A 15 2.59 -0.97 17.77
CA GLY A 15 3.65 -1.97 17.55
C GLY A 15 3.74 -2.51 16.12
N GLU A 16 2.64 -2.50 15.36
CA GLU A 16 2.56 -3.10 14.02
C GLU A 16 2.23 -2.07 12.93
N ARG A 17 2.04 -0.80 13.31
CA ARG A 17 1.71 0.26 12.37
C ARG A 17 2.89 0.60 11.47
N LYS A 18 2.64 0.54 10.17
CA LYS A 18 3.46 1.12 9.13
C LYS A 18 2.73 2.35 8.60
N ARG A 19 3.27 3.53 8.92
CA ARG A 19 2.78 4.78 8.35
C ARG A 19 3.34 4.94 6.95
N SER A 20 2.47 5.08 5.95
CA SER A 20 2.86 5.33 4.56
C SER A 20 1.82 6.22 3.90
N LEU A 21 2.27 7.20 3.11
CA LEU A 21 1.41 8.12 2.35
C LEU A 21 0.29 8.78 3.19
N GLY A 22 0.53 8.96 4.50
CA GLY A 22 -0.42 9.55 5.44
C GLY A 22 -1.45 8.59 6.04
N ARG A 23 -1.41 7.30 5.69
CA ARG A 23 -2.27 6.25 6.28
C ARG A 23 -1.46 5.23 7.08
N ASP A 24 -2.12 4.54 8.01
CA ASP A 24 -1.51 3.49 8.81
C ASP A 24 -1.95 2.10 8.30
N TYR A 25 -0.96 1.25 8.02
CA TYR A 25 -1.14 -0.11 7.54
C TYR A 25 -0.55 -1.09 8.55
N HIS A 26 -1.02 -2.35 8.56
CA HIS A 26 -0.26 -3.41 9.24
C HIS A 26 0.98 -3.80 8.43
N GLN A 27 2.04 -4.20 9.12
CA GLN A 27 3.25 -4.74 8.48
C GLN A 27 2.97 -5.88 7.49
N LEU A 28 1.98 -6.74 7.78
CA LEU A 28 1.56 -7.86 6.92
C LEU A 28 0.56 -7.45 5.83
N CYS A 29 -0.22 -6.39 6.07
CA CYS A 29 -1.23 -5.89 5.13
C CYS A 29 -0.62 -5.00 4.05
N LEU A 30 0.55 -4.40 4.31
CA LEU A 30 1.29 -3.58 3.35
C LEU A 30 1.96 -4.46 2.28
N LYS A 31 1.14 -5.03 1.41
CA LYS A 31 1.55 -5.88 0.30
C LYS A 31 0.83 -5.47 -0.96
N CYS A 32 1.51 -5.63 -2.07
CA CYS A 32 1.02 -5.34 -3.40
C CYS A 32 -0.28 -6.10 -3.68
N HIS A 33 -1.39 -5.39 -3.94
CA HIS A 33 -2.67 -6.05 -4.23
C HIS A 33 -2.60 -6.93 -5.49
N LYS A 34 -1.80 -6.54 -6.48
CA LYS A 34 -1.69 -7.26 -7.76
C LYS A 34 -0.76 -8.48 -7.73
N CYS A 35 0.32 -8.39 -6.97
CA CYS A 35 1.43 -9.33 -7.01
C CYS A 35 1.71 -9.99 -5.66
N ASN A 36 0.98 -9.62 -4.62
CA ASN A 36 1.10 -10.08 -3.24
C ASN A 36 2.50 -9.93 -2.61
N ARG A 37 3.42 -9.23 -3.29
CA ARG A 37 4.75 -8.92 -2.78
C ARG A 37 4.66 -7.99 -1.58
N GLN A 38 5.37 -8.31 -0.50
CA GLN A 38 5.54 -7.40 0.64
C GLN A 38 6.17 -6.09 0.19
N LEU A 39 5.57 -4.99 0.64
CA LEU A 39 6.01 -3.64 0.34
C LEU A 39 6.62 -3.00 1.58
N ASN A 40 7.66 -2.21 1.37
CA ASN A 40 8.25 -1.42 2.43
C ASN A 40 7.49 -0.10 2.59
N ALA A 41 7.39 0.39 3.83
CA ALA A 41 6.86 1.72 4.09
C ALA A 41 7.72 2.76 3.38
N GLY A 42 7.10 3.65 2.59
CA GLY A 42 7.78 4.69 1.82
C GLY A 42 8.23 4.30 0.40
N GLN A 43 8.24 3.01 0.02
CA GLN A 43 8.59 2.55 -1.33
C GLN A 43 7.43 1.82 -2.04
N HIS A 44 6.23 2.36 -1.93
CA HIS A 44 5.09 1.89 -2.70
C HIS A 44 4.19 3.04 -3.08
N ALA A 45 3.32 2.80 -4.06
CA ALA A 45 2.27 3.72 -4.45
C ALA A 45 0.94 3.16 -3.97
N GLU A 46 0.01 4.02 -3.56
CA GLU A 46 -1.37 3.63 -3.30
C GLU A 46 -2.28 4.18 -4.38
N HIS A 47 -3.23 3.34 -4.81
CA HIS A 47 -4.19 3.65 -5.85
C HIS A 47 -5.52 3.01 -5.48
N ASP A 48 -6.62 3.76 -5.54
CA ASP A 48 -7.95 3.24 -5.16
C ASP A 48 -7.93 2.58 -3.76
N GLU A 49 -7.27 3.24 -2.80
CA GLU A 49 -7.10 2.77 -1.41
C GLU A 49 -6.36 1.43 -1.25
N LYS A 50 -5.71 0.95 -2.32
CA LYS A 50 -4.94 -0.30 -2.37
C LYS A 50 -3.46 -0.01 -2.64
N PRO A 51 -2.53 -0.61 -1.88
CA PRO A 51 -1.09 -0.47 -2.11
C PRO A 51 -0.64 -1.34 -3.29
N TYR A 52 0.15 -0.73 -4.16
CA TYR A 52 0.76 -1.33 -5.33
C TYR A 52 2.27 -1.18 -5.29
N CYS A 53 2.95 -2.21 -5.78
CA CYS A 53 4.38 -2.15 -6.01
C CYS A 53 4.70 -1.09 -7.09
N SER A 54 5.80 -0.35 -7.00
CA SER A 54 6.15 0.67 -8.01
C SER A 54 6.09 0.12 -9.43
N HIS A 55 6.56 -1.12 -9.63
CA HIS A 55 6.50 -1.80 -10.93
C HIS A 55 5.07 -2.08 -11.42
N CYS A 56 4.20 -2.50 -10.52
CA CYS A 56 2.79 -2.83 -10.78
C CYS A 56 1.99 -1.56 -11.04
N TYR A 57 2.29 -0.52 -10.26
CA TYR A 57 1.71 0.79 -10.40
C TYR A 57 2.06 1.39 -11.75
N VAL A 58 3.33 1.40 -12.15
CA VAL A 58 3.76 1.88 -13.48
C VAL A 58 3.20 1.01 -14.60
N LYS A 59 3.12 -0.31 -14.43
CA LYS A 59 2.57 -1.20 -15.47
C LYS A 59 1.07 -1.00 -15.71
N MET A 60 0.30 -0.65 -14.68
CA MET A 60 -1.15 -0.46 -14.77
C MET A 60 -1.56 1.00 -15.01
N PHE A 61 -0.89 1.93 -14.31
CA PHE A 61 -1.20 3.36 -14.24
C PHE A 61 -0.09 4.26 -14.78
N GLY A 62 1.05 3.69 -15.19
CA GLY A 62 2.11 4.47 -15.83
C GLY A 62 1.63 5.03 -17.16
N PRO A 63 2.30 6.09 -17.65
CA PRO A 63 1.93 6.73 -18.90
C PRO A 63 2.03 5.68 -20.02
N ARG A 64 0.88 5.27 -20.55
CA ARG A 64 0.83 4.56 -21.82
C ARG A 64 1.30 5.57 -22.86
N GLY A 65 2.60 5.55 -23.16
CA GLY A 65 3.16 6.23 -24.32
C GLY A 65 2.49 5.65 -25.56
N ASN A 66 1.37 6.25 -25.95
CA ASN A 66 0.76 5.97 -27.23
C ASN A 66 1.70 6.57 -28.28
N ARG A 67 2.24 5.68 -29.12
CA ARG A 67 3.11 6.02 -30.24
C ARG A 67 2.43 6.98 -31.21
#